data_AF-A0AA37W5B5-F1
#
_entry.id   AF-A0AA37W5B5-F1
#
_cell.length_a   1.000
_cell.length_b   1.000
_cell.length_c   1.000
_cell.angle_alpha   90.00
_cell.angle_beta   90.00
_cell.angle_gamma   90.00
#
_symmetry.space_group_name_H-M   'P 1'
#
loop_
_entity.id
_entity.type
_entity.pdbx_description
1 polymer ?
#
loop_
_entity_poly.entity_id
_entity_poly.type
_entity_poly.pdbx_seq_one_letter_code
_entity_poly.pdbx_strand_id
1 'polypeptide(L)'
;MYYVDLFLADYIDAFIQWGFLMAMLYALVSSINTLNKSLVYLATIMFFSYLIGDFLLVFKNVYLNWIFFDFATVCIIFIITKASSFESDVAKNYIVSGLLINACLTYAIYIDLYINWNSDPWWLWSLYSMGVNVVDLLMIITIFINKDFLGLMKLKGRLFRSRAEFKSP
;
A
#
# COMPACT_ATOMS: atom_id res chain seq x y z
N MET A 1 4.61 -25.50 -6.01
CA MET A 1 4.46 -24.27 -5.19
C MET A 1 3.80 -23.21 -6.06
N TYR A 2 2.74 -22.55 -5.59
CA TYR A 2 1.96 -21.62 -6.41
C TYR A 2 2.58 -20.23 -6.37
N TYR A 3 3.23 -19.80 -7.44
CA TYR A 3 3.63 -18.41 -7.66
C TYR A 3 3.10 -17.97 -9.02
N VAL A 4 2.77 -16.69 -9.14
CA VAL A 4 2.21 -16.11 -10.35
C VAL A 4 3.26 -16.19 -11.46
N ASP A 5 2.89 -16.77 -12.61
CA ASP A 5 3.75 -16.75 -13.79
C ASP A 5 3.84 -15.34 -14.40
N LEU A 6 4.85 -15.10 -15.24
CA LEU A 6 5.14 -13.74 -15.74
C LEU A 6 3.95 -13.12 -16.51
N PHE A 7 3.23 -13.93 -17.28
CA PHE A 7 2.08 -13.45 -18.06
C PHE A 7 0.94 -13.04 -17.13
N LEU A 8 0.63 -13.85 -16.13
CA LEU A 8 -0.38 -13.55 -15.14
C LEU A 8 0.01 -12.34 -14.26
N ALA A 9 1.31 -12.14 -14.00
CA ALA A 9 1.80 -11.00 -13.23
C ALA A 9 1.46 -9.67 -13.92
N ASP A 10 1.67 -9.56 -15.23
CA ASP A 10 1.36 -8.35 -16.00
C ASP A 10 -0.15 -8.01 -15.97
N TYR A 11 -1.03 -9.02 -16.04
CA TYR A 11 -2.48 -8.78 -15.92
C TYR A 11 -2.91 -8.38 -14.52
N ILE A 12 -2.31 -8.98 -13.50
CA ILE A 12 -2.60 -8.64 -12.11
C ILE A 12 -2.16 -7.20 -11.84
N ASP A 13 -0.96 -6.82 -12.29
CA ASP A 13 -0.45 -5.46 -12.14
C ASP A 13 -1.36 -4.43 -12.83
N ALA A 14 -1.74 -4.68 -14.09
CA ALA A 14 -2.70 -3.85 -14.81
C ALA A 14 -4.06 -3.77 -14.09
N PHE A 15 -4.52 -4.86 -13.48
CA PHE A 15 -5.75 -4.88 -12.69
C PHE A 15 -5.65 -4.05 -11.40
N ILE A 16 -4.51 -4.08 -10.71
CA ILE A 16 -4.26 -3.25 -9.52
C ILE A 16 -4.23 -1.76 -9.89
N GLN A 17 -3.50 -1.39 -10.95
CA GLN A 17 -3.48 0.00 -11.45
C GLN A 17 -4.89 0.48 -11.83
N TRP A 18 -5.64 -0.35 -12.56
CA TRP A 18 -7.05 -0.06 -12.88
C TRP A 18 -7.90 0.09 -11.61
N GLY A 19 -7.70 -0.76 -10.61
CA GLY A 19 -8.40 -0.68 -9.33
C GLY A 19 -8.16 0.65 -8.61
N PHE A 20 -6.91 1.13 -8.57
CA PHE A 20 -6.58 2.44 -8.00
C PHE A 20 -7.15 3.60 -8.82
N LEU A 21 -7.14 3.51 -10.16
CA LEU A 21 -7.80 4.47 -11.03
C LEU A 21 -9.30 4.57 -10.69
N MET A 22 -9.98 3.43 -10.60
CA MET A 22 -11.41 3.39 -10.29
C MET A 22 -11.70 3.92 -8.88
N ALA A 23 -10.84 3.61 -7.90
CA ALA A 23 -10.94 4.15 -6.55
C ALA A 23 -10.79 5.69 -6.53
N MET A 24 -9.86 6.23 -7.33
CA MET A 24 -9.67 7.67 -7.49
C MET A 24 -10.89 8.34 -8.13
N LEU A 25 -11.40 7.78 -9.23
CA LEU A 25 -12.59 8.32 -9.90
C LEU A 25 -13.82 8.29 -9.00
N TYR A 26 -14.01 7.18 -8.26
CA TYR A 26 -15.07 7.08 -7.27
C TYR A 26 -14.92 8.11 -6.15
N ALA A 27 -13.72 8.28 -5.58
CA ALA A 27 -13.46 9.29 -4.57
C ALA A 27 -13.76 10.70 -5.10
N LEU A 28 -13.39 11.00 -6.34
CA LEU A 28 -13.63 12.28 -6.98
C LEU A 28 -15.14 12.56 -7.09
N VAL A 29 -15.91 11.62 -7.64
CA VAL A 29 -17.36 11.77 -7.84
C VAL A 29 -18.11 11.84 -6.51
N SER A 30 -17.81 10.95 -5.57
CA SER A 30 -18.45 10.92 -4.25
C SER A 30 -18.17 12.17 -3.42
N SER A 31 -17.07 12.86 -3.70
CA SER A 31 -16.65 14.01 -2.92
C SER A 31 -16.94 15.36 -3.60
N ILE A 32 -17.60 15.45 -4.77
CA ILE A 32 -17.77 16.72 -5.52
C ILE A 32 -18.31 17.85 -4.62
N ASN A 33 -19.40 17.58 -3.90
CA ASN A 33 -20.08 18.56 -3.05
C ASN A 33 -19.73 18.43 -1.56
N THR A 34 -18.66 17.70 -1.21
CA THR A 34 -18.18 17.59 0.17
C THR A 34 -16.99 18.52 0.41
N LEU A 35 -16.90 19.07 1.62
CA LEU A 35 -15.76 19.87 2.05
C LEU A 35 -14.52 18.99 2.25
N ASN A 36 -14.71 17.77 2.76
CA ASN A 36 -13.64 16.82 2.99
C ASN A 36 -13.21 16.15 1.68
N LYS A 37 -11.96 16.44 1.27
CA LYS A 37 -11.29 15.86 0.08
C LYS A 37 -10.18 14.87 0.44
N SER A 38 -10.05 14.49 1.71
CA SER A 38 -9.00 13.60 2.21
C SER A 38 -8.92 12.29 1.39
N LEU A 39 -10.07 11.66 1.12
CA LEU A 39 -10.11 10.42 0.37
C LEU A 39 -9.66 10.60 -1.09
N VAL A 40 -10.00 11.73 -1.71
CA VAL A 40 -9.56 12.09 -3.07
C VAL A 40 -8.04 12.20 -3.10
N TYR A 41 -7.44 12.92 -2.15
CA TYR A 41 -5.99 13.06 -2.08
C TYR A 41 -5.29 11.71 -1.93
N LEU A 42 -5.76 10.84 -1.02
CA LEU A 42 -5.18 9.49 -0.88
C LEU A 42 -5.30 8.69 -2.18
N ALA A 43 -6.49 8.65 -2.78
CA ALA A 43 -6.72 7.86 -3.97
C ALA A 43 -5.90 8.36 -5.17
N THR A 44 -5.76 9.68 -5.31
CA THR A 44 -4.91 10.30 -6.34
C THR A 44 -3.43 9.99 -6.12
N ILE A 45 -2.93 10.10 -4.89
CA ILE A 45 -1.54 9.75 -4.57
C ILE A 45 -1.27 8.27 -4.90
N MET A 46 -2.17 7.37 -4.51
CA MET A 46 -2.03 5.94 -4.77
C MET A 46 -2.05 5.63 -6.27
N PHE A 47 -3.00 6.17 -7.02
CA PHE A 47 -3.06 5.96 -8.46
C PHE A 47 -1.78 6.42 -9.16
N PHE A 48 -1.30 7.63 -8.89
CA PHE A 48 -0.09 8.13 -9.52
C PHE A 48 1.18 7.41 -9.05
N SER A 49 1.22 6.94 -7.81
CA SER A 49 2.36 6.16 -7.31
C SER A 49 2.53 4.86 -8.11
N TYR A 50 1.46 4.09 -8.28
CA TYR A 50 1.51 2.84 -9.06
C TYR A 50 1.73 3.13 -10.55
N LEU A 51 1.03 4.12 -11.11
CA LEU A 51 1.21 4.48 -12.52
C LEU A 51 2.67 4.90 -12.81
N ILE A 52 3.24 5.81 -12.02
CA ILE A 52 4.60 6.30 -12.26
C ILE A 52 5.63 5.23 -11.91
N GLY A 53 5.40 4.42 -10.88
CA GLY A 53 6.32 3.38 -10.42
C GLY A 53 6.69 2.37 -11.48
N ASP A 54 5.75 2.03 -12.37
CA ASP A 54 5.99 1.06 -13.44
C ASP A 54 6.61 1.67 -14.70
N PHE A 55 6.41 2.97 -14.96
CA PHE A 55 7.04 3.66 -16.08
C PHE A 55 8.41 4.26 -15.75
N LEU A 56 8.68 4.58 -14.48
CA LEU A 56 9.87 5.29 -14.04
C LEU A 56 10.80 4.35 -13.26
N LEU A 57 11.91 4.00 -13.88
CA LEU A 57 12.92 3.10 -13.33
C LEU A 57 14.09 3.90 -12.75
N VAL A 58 14.01 4.22 -11.44
CA VAL A 58 15.07 4.91 -10.69
C VAL A 58 16.26 3.98 -10.45
N PHE A 59 15.97 2.73 -10.09
CA PHE A 59 16.96 1.69 -9.81
C PHE A 59 16.90 0.59 -10.85
N LYS A 60 18.07 0.08 -11.28
CA LYS A 60 18.16 -1.04 -12.25
C LYS A 60 17.41 -2.29 -11.79
N ASN A 61 17.33 -2.52 -10.47
CA ASN A 61 16.62 -3.66 -9.91
C ASN A 61 15.16 -3.26 -9.62
N VAL A 62 14.22 -4.03 -10.18
CA VAL A 62 12.77 -3.77 -10.09
C VAL A 62 12.27 -3.78 -8.65
N TYR A 63 12.72 -4.74 -7.82
CA TYR A 63 12.31 -4.82 -6.41
C TYR A 63 12.78 -3.59 -5.60
N LEU A 64 14.01 -3.12 -5.84
CA LEU A 64 14.49 -1.88 -5.21
C LEU A 64 13.70 -0.64 -5.68
N ASN A 65 13.31 -0.62 -6.96
CA ASN A 65 12.46 0.45 -7.49
C ASN A 65 11.11 0.48 -6.76
N TRP A 66 10.43 -0.65 -6.66
CA TRP A 66 9.15 -0.74 -5.95
C TRP A 66 9.26 -0.35 -4.48
N ILE A 67 10.28 -0.82 -3.75
CA ILE A 67 10.53 -0.41 -2.35
C ILE A 67 10.70 1.10 -2.24
N PHE A 68 11.44 1.72 -3.17
CA PHE A 68 11.63 3.16 -3.17
C PHE A 68 10.31 3.91 -3.38
N PHE A 69 9.47 3.47 -4.31
CA PHE A 69 8.17 4.07 -4.56
C PHE A 69 7.22 3.89 -3.37
N ASP A 70 7.21 2.75 -2.69
CA ASP A 70 6.44 2.54 -1.46
C ASP A 70 6.82 3.58 -0.39
N PHE A 71 8.12 3.74 -0.11
CA PHE A 71 8.60 4.72 0.87
C PHE A 71 8.36 6.17 0.44
N ALA A 72 8.55 6.50 -0.83
CA ALA A 72 8.27 7.82 -1.37
C ALA A 72 6.79 8.16 -1.20
N THR A 73 5.90 7.21 -1.47
CA THR A 73 4.44 7.36 -1.33
C THR A 73 4.05 7.60 0.12
N VAL A 74 4.60 6.80 1.05
CA VAL A 74 4.39 7.01 2.49
C VAL A 74 4.84 8.42 2.91
N CYS A 75 6.00 8.88 2.45
CA CYS A 75 6.50 10.24 2.72
C CYS A 75 5.53 11.31 2.19
N ILE A 76 5.05 11.17 0.96
CA ILE A 76 4.11 12.11 0.33
C ILE A 76 2.79 12.15 1.12
N ILE A 77 2.26 11.00 1.55
CA ILE A 77 1.06 10.93 2.40
C ILE A 77 1.28 11.69 3.70
N PHE A 78 2.43 11.52 4.37
CA PHE A 78 2.72 12.25 5.60
C PHE A 78 2.81 13.77 5.39
N ILE A 79 3.41 14.22 4.29
CA ILE A 79 3.51 15.65 3.96
C ILE A 79 2.12 16.25 3.72
N ILE A 80 1.30 15.60 2.89
CA ILE A 80 -0.04 16.09 2.51
C ILE A 80 -1.00 16.05 3.70
N THR A 81 -0.96 14.98 4.49
CA THR A 81 -1.83 14.86 5.68
C THR A 81 -1.54 15.94 6.72
N LYS A 82 -0.29 16.37 6.86
CA LYS A 82 0.10 17.49 7.71
C LYS A 82 -0.34 18.84 7.14
N ALA A 83 -0.31 19.01 5.82
CA ALA A 83 -0.66 20.28 5.16
C ALA A 83 -2.17 20.52 5.05
N SER A 84 -2.99 19.46 4.92
CA SER A 84 -4.41 19.58 4.52
C SER A 84 -5.43 19.20 5.61
N SER A 85 -5.04 19.19 6.90
CA SER A 85 -5.93 18.87 8.04
C SER A 85 -6.77 17.60 7.81
N PHE A 86 -6.09 16.50 7.51
CA PHE A 86 -6.69 15.25 7.06
C PHE A 86 -7.69 14.65 8.06
N GLU A 87 -8.89 14.33 7.60
CA GLU A 87 -9.96 13.78 8.45
C GLU A 87 -10.09 12.24 8.33
N SER A 88 -9.61 11.65 7.23
CA SER A 88 -9.81 10.22 6.94
C SER A 88 -8.70 9.34 7.54
N ASP A 89 -8.73 9.19 8.87
CA ASP A 89 -7.71 8.43 9.60
C ASP A 89 -7.69 6.93 9.27
N VAL A 90 -8.85 6.34 8.96
CA VAL A 90 -8.96 4.91 8.64
C VAL A 90 -8.22 4.60 7.35
N ALA A 91 -8.63 5.19 6.23
CA ALA A 91 -7.99 4.95 4.93
C ALA A 91 -6.48 5.21 4.93
N LYS A 92 -6.06 6.31 5.56
CA LYS A 92 -4.63 6.64 5.72
C LYS A 92 -3.87 5.52 6.43
N ASN A 93 -4.38 5.03 7.56
CA ASN A 93 -3.65 4.01 8.34
C ASN A 93 -3.59 2.67 7.61
N TYR A 94 -4.63 2.28 6.88
CA TYR A 94 -4.62 1.06 6.06
C TYR A 94 -3.63 1.18 4.90
N ILE A 95 -3.64 2.29 4.17
CA ILE A 95 -2.72 2.52 3.04
C ILE A 95 -1.28 2.54 3.52
N VAL A 96 -0.96 3.31 4.56
CA VAL A 96 0.42 3.37 5.09
C VAL A 96 0.87 1.99 5.59
N SER A 97 -0.02 1.24 6.26
CA SER A 97 0.33 -0.11 6.72
C SER A 97 0.52 -1.08 5.54
N GLY A 98 -0.32 -0.99 4.51
CA GLY A 98 -0.22 -1.79 3.29
C GLY A 98 1.09 -1.55 2.54
N LEU A 99 1.43 -0.29 2.27
CA LEU A 99 2.70 0.09 1.64
C LEU A 99 3.92 -0.40 2.43
N LEU A 100 3.87 -0.33 3.77
CA LEU A 100 4.97 -0.85 4.60
C LEU A 100 5.06 -2.38 4.56
N ILE A 101 3.93 -3.09 4.55
CA ILE A 101 3.89 -4.54 4.40
C ILE A 101 4.44 -4.94 3.02
N ASN A 102 4.02 -4.25 1.95
CA ASN A 102 4.54 -4.45 0.60
C ASN A 102 6.04 -4.23 0.55
N ALA A 103 6.55 -3.11 1.06
CA ALA A 103 7.97 -2.82 1.11
C ALA A 103 8.75 -3.92 1.86
N CYS A 104 8.22 -4.42 2.98
CA CYS A 104 8.85 -5.53 3.72
C CYS A 104 8.86 -6.85 2.93
N LEU A 105 7.75 -7.21 2.28
CA LEU A 105 7.67 -8.42 1.44
C LEU A 105 8.60 -8.33 0.23
N THR A 106 8.60 -7.18 -0.45
CA THR A 106 9.47 -6.88 -1.60
C THR A 106 10.95 -6.88 -1.19
N TYR A 107 11.27 -6.39 0.00
CA TYR A 107 12.62 -6.45 0.53
C TYR A 107 13.06 -7.88 0.87
N ALA A 108 12.16 -8.68 1.45
CA ALA A 108 12.45 -10.08 1.77
C ALA A 108 12.76 -10.89 0.50
N ILE A 109 11.96 -10.74 -0.56
CA ILE A 109 12.22 -11.43 -1.84
C ILE A 109 13.48 -10.89 -2.53
N TYR A 110 13.78 -9.59 -2.40
CA TYR A 110 15.02 -9.02 -2.92
C TYR A 110 16.25 -9.65 -2.25
N ILE A 111 16.25 -9.81 -0.92
CA ILE A 111 17.33 -10.48 -0.19
C ILE A 111 17.49 -11.92 -0.71
N ASP A 112 16.38 -12.67 -0.81
CA ASP A 112 16.40 -14.06 -1.22
C ASP A 112 17.01 -14.24 -2.61
N LEU A 113 16.56 -13.44 -3.59
CA LEU A 113 16.96 -13.55 -4.99
C LEU A 113 18.36 -12.98 -5.27
N TYR A 114 18.71 -11.82 -4.71
CA TYR A 114 19.87 -11.04 -5.15
C TYR A 114 21.02 -10.98 -4.14
N ILE A 115 20.77 -11.30 -2.87
CA ILE A 115 21.83 -11.36 -1.85
C ILE A 115 22.20 -12.82 -1.58
N ASN A 116 21.19 -13.66 -1.34
CA ASN A 116 21.38 -15.08 -1.07
C ASN A 116 21.53 -15.91 -2.35
N TRP A 117 21.24 -15.33 -3.52
CA TRP A 117 21.29 -15.99 -4.82
C TRP A 117 20.44 -17.27 -4.89
N ASN A 118 19.35 -17.30 -4.12
CA ASN A 118 18.46 -18.45 -4.11
C ASN A 118 17.65 -18.46 -5.42
N SER A 119 17.81 -19.55 -6.18
CA SER A 119 17.12 -19.73 -7.47
C SER A 119 15.95 -20.72 -7.38
N ASP A 120 15.83 -21.43 -6.26
CA ASP A 120 14.79 -22.43 -6.06
C ASP A 120 13.58 -21.80 -5.35
N PRO A 121 12.38 -21.82 -5.97
CA PRO A 121 11.18 -21.27 -5.36
C PRO A 121 10.80 -22.03 -4.08
N TRP A 122 10.65 -21.28 -3.00
CA TRP A 122 10.16 -21.76 -1.70
C TRP A 122 9.09 -20.81 -1.17
N TRP A 123 8.49 -21.11 0.00
CA TRP A 123 7.19 -20.54 0.37
C TRP A 123 7.17 -19.01 0.46
N LEU A 124 8.33 -18.37 0.64
CA LEU A 124 8.48 -16.92 0.58
C LEU A 124 8.05 -16.36 -0.77
N TRP A 125 8.34 -17.02 -1.89
CA TRP A 125 7.98 -16.56 -3.23
C TRP A 125 6.47 -16.52 -3.42
N SER A 126 5.78 -17.56 -2.93
CA SER A 126 4.31 -17.60 -2.89
C SER A 126 3.74 -16.54 -1.96
N LEU A 127 4.31 -16.37 -0.75
CA LEU A 127 3.86 -15.35 0.20
C LEU A 127 4.04 -13.95 -0.39
N TYR A 128 5.16 -13.67 -1.02
CA TYR A 128 5.43 -12.40 -1.69
C TYR A 128 4.42 -12.15 -2.81
N SER A 129 4.34 -13.09 -3.76
CA SER A 129 3.51 -12.97 -4.96
C SER A 129 2.03 -12.83 -4.63
N MET A 130 1.48 -13.61 -3.69
CA MET A 130 0.08 -13.46 -3.28
C MET A 130 -0.10 -12.29 -2.30
N GLY A 131 0.85 -12.08 -1.40
CA GLY A 131 0.76 -11.12 -0.30
C GLY A 131 0.67 -9.68 -0.79
N VAL A 132 1.57 -9.26 -1.67
CA VAL A 132 1.57 -7.89 -2.22
C VAL A 132 0.25 -7.60 -2.92
N ASN A 133 -0.19 -8.49 -3.79
CA ASN A 133 -1.45 -8.34 -4.52
C ASN A 133 -2.69 -8.30 -3.61
N VAL A 134 -2.74 -9.14 -2.58
CA VAL A 134 -3.84 -9.11 -1.59
C VAL A 134 -3.83 -7.80 -0.81
N VAL A 135 -2.64 -7.32 -0.40
CA VAL A 135 -2.51 -6.05 0.31
C VAL A 135 -2.94 -4.87 -0.57
N ASP A 136 -2.60 -4.87 -1.85
CA ASP A 136 -3.03 -3.85 -2.81
C ASP A 136 -4.55 -3.82 -2.98
N LEU A 137 -5.18 -4.99 -3.12
CA LEU A 137 -6.64 -5.10 -3.16
C LEU A 137 -7.28 -4.56 -1.87
N LEU A 138 -6.70 -4.85 -0.72
CA LEU A 138 -7.18 -4.32 0.56
C LEU A 138 -7.05 -2.79 0.60
N MET A 139 -5.98 -2.20 0.08
CA MET A 139 -5.82 -0.75 -0.03
C MET A 139 -6.86 -0.12 -0.95
N ILE A 140 -7.13 -0.73 -2.10
CA ILE A 140 -8.19 -0.30 -3.04
C ILE A 140 -9.56 -0.35 -2.35
N ILE A 141 -9.92 -1.47 -1.74
CA ILE A 141 -11.20 -1.65 -1.02
C ILE A 141 -11.35 -0.63 0.10
N THR A 142 -10.26 -0.34 0.82
CA THR A 142 -10.25 0.66 1.88
C THR A 142 -10.64 2.03 1.35
N ILE A 143 -10.16 2.44 0.17
CA ILE A 143 -10.54 3.72 -0.43
C ILE A 143 -12.05 3.74 -0.75
N PHE A 144 -12.61 2.65 -1.29
CA PHE A 144 -14.05 2.59 -1.60
C PHE A 144 -14.94 2.65 -0.36
N ILE A 145 -14.61 1.88 0.67
CA ILE A 145 -15.48 1.69 1.82
C ILE A 145 -15.21 2.73 2.92
N ASN A 146 -13.94 3.12 3.10
CA ASN A 146 -13.43 3.95 4.18
C ASN A 146 -13.93 3.51 5.58
N LYS A 147 -13.97 2.21 5.84
CA LYS A 147 -14.35 1.62 7.14
C LYS A 147 -13.25 0.72 7.66
N ASP A 148 -13.18 0.60 8.98
CA ASP A 148 -12.22 -0.28 9.66
C ASP A 148 -12.70 -1.73 9.65
N PHE A 149 -12.63 -2.40 8.49
CA PHE A 149 -13.17 -3.75 8.31
C PHE A 149 -12.25 -4.86 8.88
N LEU A 150 -10.92 -4.65 8.91
CA LEU A 150 -9.96 -5.55 9.57
C LEU A 150 -9.74 -5.23 11.06
N GLY A 151 -10.30 -4.12 11.56
CA GLY A 151 -10.09 -3.73 12.96
C GLY A 151 -8.71 -3.14 13.27
N LEU A 152 -7.94 -2.69 12.26
CA LEU A 152 -6.61 -2.10 12.46
C LEU A 152 -6.65 -0.86 13.37
N MET A 153 -7.71 -0.05 13.28
CA MET A 153 -7.87 1.10 14.17
C MET A 153 -8.10 0.66 15.62
N LYS A 154 -8.88 -0.40 15.83
CA LYS A 154 -9.08 -1.00 17.16
C LYS A 154 -7.79 -1.57 17.72
N LEU A 155 -6.99 -2.25 16.90
CA LEU A 155 -5.69 -2.79 17.29
C LEU A 155 -4.71 -1.68 17.69
N LYS A 156 -4.60 -0.64 16.86
CA LYS A 156 -3.81 0.56 17.15
C LYS A 156 -4.24 1.16 18.49
N GLY A 157 -5.54 1.37 18.69
CA GLY A 157 -6.09 1.89 19.95
C GLY A 157 -5.67 1.07 21.17
N ARG A 158 -5.73 -0.27 21.10
CA ARG A 158 -5.31 -1.16 22.19
C ARG A 158 -3.81 -1.10 22.47
N LEU A 159 -2.98 -1.14 21.44
CA LEU A 159 -1.51 -1.10 21.57
C LEU A 159 -1.05 0.22 22.18
N PHE A 160 -1.58 1.35 21.71
CA PHE A 160 -1.20 2.67 22.22
C PHE A 160 -1.82 2.99 23.58
N ARG A 161 -3.02 2.48 23.89
CA ARG A 161 -3.64 2.58 25.23
C ARG A 161 -2.84 1.81 26.29
N SER A 162 -2.42 0.58 25.97
CA SER A 162 -1.53 -0.22 26.83
C SER A 162 -0.19 0.49 27.10
N ARG A 163 0.31 1.27 26.13
CA ARG A 163 1.54 2.08 26.28
C ARG A 163 1.37 3.30 27.19
N ALA A 164 0.16 3.84 27.32
CA ALA A 164 -0.15 4.94 28.23
C ALA A 164 -0.30 4.45 29.68
N GLU A 165 -0.89 3.27 29.87
CA GLU A 165 -1.02 2.60 31.18
C GLU A 165 0.34 2.14 31.75
N PHE A 166 1.33 1.84 30.90
CA PHE A 166 2.71 1.55 31.33
C PHE A 166 3.52 2.80 31.73
N LYS A 167 3.01 4.01 31.50
CA LYS A 167 3.68 5.29 31.81
C LYS A 167 3.10 6.03 33.02
N SER A 168 2.08 5.49 33.68
CA SER A 168 1.56 6.04 34.95
C SER A 168 2.32 5.45 36.14
N PRO A 169 3.12 6.24 36.89
CA PRO A 169 3.63 5.86 38.20
C PRO A 169 2.51 5.79 39.26
#